data_AF-A0A7L5ASW6-F1
#
_entry.id   AF-A0A7L5ASW6-F1
#
_cell.length_a   1.000
_cell.length_b   1.000
_cell.length_c   1.000
_cell.angle_alpha   90.00
_cell.angle_beta   90.00
_cell.angle_gamma   90.00
#
_symmetry.space_group_name_H-M   'P 1'
#
loop_
_entity.id
_entity.type
_entity.pdbx_description
1 polymer ?
#
loop_
_entity_poly.entity_id
_entity_poly.type
_entity_poly.pdbx_seq_one_letter_code
_entity_poly.pdbx_strand_id
1 'polypeptide(L)'
;MDPLALPLSVLLALWAPLPSSQGRAVVQGPDAVHEAADDVSPWGLGRAPLERWVADFGPLARASAVLPSPADPLPGLAAAVDAGEGVVMESASGRSVLLVPWASGASVTWQVEEMPAPLPPLDASQARRDVHSATEAAIDALIELDLARERPELADTLTDLITAVVDPRLLPPGLDPRRRTLLERSLRLRAICTLALEDDGAAATAQQAERRGAILRPLLAAARRGVGAATEWWAH
;
A
#
# COMPACT_ATOMS: atom_id res chain seq x y z
N MET A 1 -1.70 16.93 -0.93
CA MET A 1 -1.20 15.68 -0.33
C MET A 1 0.15 15.37 -0.96
N ASP A 2 1.10 14.85 -0.20
CA ASP A 2 2.33 14.29 -0.79
C ASP A 2 1.92 13.01 -1.56
N PRO A 3 2.08 12.97 -2.90
CA PRO A 3 1.60 11.85 -3.69
C PRO A 3 2.48 10.59 -3.52
N LEU A 4 3.64 10.69 -2.86
CA LEU A 4 4.44 9.56 -2.40
C LEU A 4 4.32 9.30 -0.89
N ALA A 5 3.32 9.90 -0.22
CA ALA A 5 2.99 9.53 1.15
C ALA A 5 2.80 8.02 1.24
N LEU A 6 3.57 7.39 2.12
CA LEU A 6 3.50 5.96 2.33
C LEU A 6 2.19 5.63 3.07
N PRO A 7 1.39 4.68 2.57
CA PRO A 7 0.29 4.12 3.34
C PRO A 7 0.78 3.58 4.67
N LEU A 8 -0.03 3.67 5.72
CA LEU A 8 0.36 3.20 7.06
C LEU A 8 0.70 1.71 7.04
N SER A 9 -0.03 0.92 6.26
CA SER A 9 0.23 -0.50 6.01
C SER A 9 1.63 -0.76 5.45
N VAL A 10 2.11 0.10 4.55
CA VAL A 10 3.46 0.01 3.97
C VAL A 10 4.52 0.28 5.04
N LEU A 11 4.32 1.31 5.86
CA LEU A 11 5.21 1.60 6.98
C LEU A 11 5.25 0.43 7.97
N LEU A 12 4.09 -0.07 8.38
CA LEU A 12 4.00 -1.18 9.32
C LEU A 12 4.62 -2.46 8.75
N ALA A 13 4.38 -2.81 7.49
CA ALA A 13 4.99 -3.98 6.85
C ALA A 13 6.52 -3.91 6.79
N LEU A 14 7.09 -2.72 6.55
CA LEU A 14 8.53 -2.51 6.48
C LEU A 14 9.19 -2.56 7.87
N TRP A 15 8.53 -2.05 8.90
CA TRP A 15 9.11 -1.86 10.23
C TRP A 15 8.74 -2.94 11.25
N ALA A 16 7.61 -3.64 11.10
CA ALA A 16 7.21 -4.71 12.02
C ALA A 16 8.26 -5.84 12.14
N PRO A 17 8.95 -6.26 11.06
CA PRO A 17 10.03 -7.26 11.16
C PRO A 17 11.30 -6.73 11.83
N LEU A 18 11.41 -5.42 12.06
CA LEU A 18 12.61 -4.74 12.58
C LEU A 18 12.27 -3.89 13.81
N PRO A 19 11.96 -4.51 14.97
CA PRO A 19 11.52 -3.81 16.17
C PRO A 19 12.56 -2.77 16.60
N SER A 20 12.17 -1.50 16.56
CA SER A 20 13.04 -0.37 16.90
C SER A 20 12.23 0.84 17.32
N SER A 21 12.81 1.70 18.15
CA SER A 21 12.18 2.98 18.53
C SER A 21 11.95 3.89 17.34
N GLN A 22 12.86 3.85 16.35
CA GLN A 22 12.71 4.57 15.08
C GLN A 22 11.51 4.05 14.29
N GLY A 23 11.41 2.73 14.07
CA GLY A 23 10.29 2.16 13.33
C GLY A 23 8.94 2.47 13.96
N ARG A 24 8.86 2.40 15.29
CA ARG A 24 7.67 2.83 16.04
C ARG A 24 7.31 4.29 15.72
N ALA A 25 8.27 5.21 15.86
CA ALA A 25 8.04 6.64 15.62
C ALA A 25 7.65 6.93 14.16
N VAL A 26 8.21 6.19 13.20
CA VAL A 26 7.85 6.29 11.78
C VAL A 26 6.42 5.80 11.53
N VAL A 27 6.03 4.66 12.10
CA VAL A 27 4.67 4.11 11.92
C VAL A 27 3.61 4.96 12.61
N GLN A 28 3.88 5.46 13.81
CA GLN A 28 2.95 6.33 14.57
C GLN A 28 2.92 7.77 14.03
N GLY A 29 4.02 8.26 13.44
CA GLY A 29 4.14 9.67 13.14
C GLY A 29 4.22 10.56 14.39
N PRO A 30 4.32 11.88 14.22
CA PRO A 30 4.70 12.80 15.30
C PRO A 30 3.66 12.95 16.42
N ASP A 31 2.37 12.63 16.20
CA ASP A 31 1.31 12.88 17.19
C ASP A 31 0.17 11.84 17.17
N ALA A 32 0.34 10.71 16.46
CA ALA A 32 -0.76 9.75 16.33
C ALA A 32 -0.72 8.62 17.37
N VAL A 33 -1.86 8.37 18.00
CA VAL A 33 -2.04 7.22 18.89
C VAL A 33 -2.51 6.04 18.05
N HIS A 34 -1.69 4.99 17.98
CA HIS A 34 -2.03 3.77 17.25
C HIS A 34 -2.45 2.66 18.23
N GLU A 35 -3.68 2.18 18.11
CA GLU A 35 -4.24 1.06 18.87
C GLU A 35 -4.56 -0.09 17.91
N ALA A 36 -4.23 -1.33 18.27
CA ALA A 36 -4.73 -2.52 17.60
C ALA A 36 -6.00 -3.03 18.31
N ALA A 37 -7.02 -3.36 17.53
CA ALA A 37 -8.28 -3.89 17.97
C ALA A 37 -8.44 -5.34 17.50
N ASP A 38 -8.01 -6.27 18.35
CA ASP A 38 -8.07 -7.73 18.15
C ASP A 38 -8.97 -8.37 19.22
N ASP A 39 -10.14 -7.77 19.43
CA ASP A 39 -11.12 -8.16 20.46
C ASP A 39 -12.30 -8.97 19.91
N VAL A 40 -12.39 -9.12 18.58
CA VAL A 40 -13.44 -9.91 17.91
C VAL A 40 -13.06 -11.39 17.83
N SER A 41 -11.77 -11.70 17.63
CA SER A 41 -11.28 -13.09 17.54
C SER A 41 -11.24 -13.75 18.92
N PRO A 42 -11.70 -15.02 19.07
CA PRO A 42 -11.52 -15.80 20.30
C PRO A 42 -10.04 -16.04 20.65
N TRP A 43 -9.16 -15.98 19.65
CA TRP A 43 -7.70 -16.10 19.81
C TRP A 43 -7.00 -14.74 19.75
N GLY A 44 -7.79 -13.67 19.79
CA GLY A 44 -7.30 -12.31 19.73
C GLY A 44 -6.54 -11.91 20.99
N LEU A 45 -5.64 -10.95 20.83
CA LEU A 45 -4.84 -10.37 21.92
C LEU A 45 -5.57 -9.21 22.62
N GLY A 46 -6.82 -8.93 22.24
CA GLY A 46 -7.61 -7.82 22.74
C GLY A 46 -7.17 -6.48 22.16
N ARG A 47 -7.54 -5.40 22.86
CA ARG A 47 -7.12 -4.04 22.52
C ARG A 47 -5.82 -3.67 23.22
N ALA A 48 -4.86 -3.15 22.48
CA ALA A 48 -3.59 -2.69 23.02
C ALA A 48 -2.96 -1.63 22.10
N PRO A 49 -2.03 -0.79 22.63
CA PRO A 49 -1.16 0.02 21.78
C PRO A 49 -0.49 -0.85 20.70
N LEU A 50 -0.48 -0.40 19.45
CA LEU A 50 -0.05 -1.19 18.29
C LEU A 50 1.34 -1.82 18.50
N GLU A 51 2.28 -1.08 19.05
CA GLU A 51 3.64 -1.57 19.33
C GLU A 51 3.67 -2.77 20.27
N ARG A 52 2.83 -2.73 21.31
CA ARG A 52 2.70 -3.81 22.29
C ARG A 52 1.99 -4.99 21.66
N TRP A 53 0.93 -4.72 20.89
CA TRP A 53 0.21 -5.77 20.18
C TRP A 53 1.13 -6.51 19.21
N VAL A 54 1.97 -5.82 18.42
CA VAL A 54 2.94 -6.44 17.49
C VAL A 54 3.97 -7.27 18.25
N ALA A 55 4.42 -6.81 19.42
CA ALA A 55 5.33 -7.58 20.26
C ALA A 55 4.66 -8.85 20.83
N ASP A 56 3.42 -8.73 21.30
CA ASP A 56 2.63 -9.83 21.88
C ASP A 56 2.15 -10.83 20.80
N PHE A 57 2.01 -10.41 19.54
CA PHE A 57 1.76 -11.29 18.38
C PHE A 57 2.90 -12.29 18.15
N GLY A 58 4.10 -11.96 18.63
CA GLY A 58 5.25 -12.84 18.65
C GLY A 58 6.10 -12.75 17.38
N PRO A 59 7.11 -13.64 17.25
CA PRO A 59 8.03 -13.63 16.12
C PRO A 59 7.29 -13.78 14.79
N LEU A 60 7.55 -12.88 13.84
CA LEU A 60 6.93 -12.92 12.52
C LEU A 60 7.61 -13.99 11.65
N ALA A 61 6.80 -14.77 10.96
CA ALA A 61 7.20 -15.61 9.84
C ALA A 61 7.06 -14.87 8.50
N ARG A 62 6.08 -13.95 8.39
CA ARG A 62 5.84 -13.13 7.20
C ARG A 62 5.21 -11.79 7.59
N ALA A 63 5.52 -10.74 6.82
CA ALA A 63 4.78 -9.48 6.83
C ALA A 63 4.69 -8.94 5.40
N SER A 64 3.53 -8.43 4.98
CA SER A 64 3.36 -7.86 3.64
C SER A 64 2.25 -6.81 3.60
N ALA A 65 2.51 -5.65 2.99
CA ALA A 65 1.45 -4.68 2.76
C ALA A 65 0.53 -5.15 1.62
N VAL A 66 -0.76 -4.91 1.78
CA VAL A 66 -1.78 -5.16 0.77
C VAL A 66 -2.55 -3.87 0.52
N LEU A 67 -2.83 -3.59 -0.75
CA LEU A 67 -3.55 -2.40 -1.19
C LEU A 67 -4.74 -2.85 -2.05
N PRO A 68 -5.77 -3.47 -1.44
CA PRO A 68 -6.90 -3.98 -2.19
C PRO A 68 -7.74 -2.84 -2.80
N SER A 69 -8.48 -3.15 -3.85
CA SER A 69 -9.48 -2.25 -4.43
C SER A 69 -10.70 -3.07 -4.84
N PRO A 70 -11.90 -2.47 -4.87
CA PRO A 70 -13.10 -3.13 -5.39
C PRO A 70 -12.92 -3.62 -6.84
N ALA A 71 -12.00 -3.01 -7.60
CA ALA A 71 -11.73 -3.37 -8.99
C ALA A 71 -10.92 -4.66 -9.17
N ASP A 72 -10.23 -5.14 -8.13
CA ASP A 72 -9.43 -6.36 -8.14
C ASP A 72 -9.46 -7.05 -6.76
N PRO A 73 -10.62 -7.59 -6.36
CA PRO A 73 -10.79 -8.20 -5.04
C PRO A 73 -9.90 -9.45 -4.90
N LEU A 74 -9.20 -9.54 -3.78
CA LEU A 74 -8.45 -10.73 -3.37
C LEU A 74 -9.18 -11.42 -2.21
N PRO A 75 -9.29 -12.77 -2.23
CA PRO A 75 -9.89 -13.51 -1.12
C PRO A 75 -9.24 -13.18 0.22
N GLY A 76 -10.05 -13.03 1.26
CA GLY A 76 -9.59 -12.72 2.62
C GLY A 76 -9.26 -11.24 2.88
N LEU A 77 -9.32 -10.36 1.88
CA LEU A 77 -8.99 -8.94 2.04
C LEU A 77 -10.21 -8.00 2.03
N ALA A 78 -11.43 -8.53 2.17
CA ALA A 78 -12.66 -7.75 2.05
C ALA A 78 -12.70 -6.55 3.01
N ALA A 79 -12.27 -6.73 4.27
CA ALA A 79 -12.27 -5.66 5.26
C ALA A 79 -11.29 -4.52 4.97
N ALA A 80 -10.23 -4.79 4.20
CA ALA A 80 -9.27 -3.77 3.78
C ALA A 80 -9.68 -3.00 2.53
N VAL A 81 -10.75 -3.42 1.83
CA VAL A 81 -11.20 -2.77 0.58
C VAL A 81 -11.63 -1.34 0.82
N ASP A 82 -12.37 -1.07 1.90
CA ASP A 82 -12.88 0.28 2.20
C ASP A 82 -11.77 1.22 2.65
N ALA A 83 -10.81 0.73 3.44
CA ALA A 83 -9.61 1.48 3.81
C ALA A 83 -8.64 1.66 2.62
N GLY A 84 -8.72 0.80 1.60
CA GLY A 84 -7.81 0.74 0.46
C GLY A 84 -6.41 0.23 0.82
N GLU A 85 -6.19 -0.18 2.06
CA GLU A 85 -4.91 -0.63 2.57
C GLU A 85 -5.05 -1.59 3.76
N GLY A 86 -4.03 -2.42 3.97
CA GLY A 86 -3.89 -3.29 5.13
C GLY A 86 -2.53 -3.97 5.16
N VAL A 87 -2.17 -4.60 6.28
CA VAL A 87 -0.97 -5.42 6.37
C VAL A 87 -1.34 -6.84 6.77
N VAL A 88 -0.81 -7.82 6.04
CA VAL A 88 -0.91 -9.23 6.41
C VAL A 88 0.31 -9.58 7.23
N MET A 89 0.09 -10.16 8.41
CA MET A 89 1.12 -10.65 9.31
C MET A 89 0.90 -12.12 9.61
N GLU A 90 1.95 -12.92 9.49
CA GLU A 90 1.96 -14.33 9.88
C GLU A 90 3.00 -14.50 10.99
N SER A 91 2.59 -15.11 12.09
CA SER A 91 3.47 -15.45 13.21
C SER A 91 4.13 -16.80 12.99
N ALA A 92 5.29 -17.03 13.61
CA ALA A 92 5.98 -18.31 13.62
C ALA A 92 5.17 -19.42 14.33
N SER A 93 4.17 -19.07 15.13
CA SER A 93 3.23 -20.01 15.74
C SER A 93 2.09 -20.44 14.79
N GLY A 94 2.00 -19.83 13.60
CA GLY A 94 1.03 -20.17 12.56
C GLY A 94 -0.24 -19.31 12.53
N ARG A 95 -0.40 -18.34 13.45
CA ARG A 95 -1.51 -17.37 13.40
C ARG A 95 -1.27 -16.37 12.28
N SER A 96 -2.28 -16.14 11.44
CA SER A 96 -2.25 -15.20 10.31
C SER A 96 -3.38 -14.20 10.46
N VAL A 97 -3.07 -12.90 10.34
CA VAL A 97 -4.06 -11.83 10.48
C VAL A 97 -3.87 -10.75 9.42
N LEU A 98 -4.95 -10.02 9.16
CA LEU A 98 -4.99 -8.77 8.42
C LEU A 98 -5.20 -7.63 9.40
N LEU A 99 -4.33 -6.62 9.39
CA LEU A 99 -4.53 -5.38 10.13
C LEU A 99 -4.93 -4.27 9.16
N VAL A 100 -6.08 -3.65 9.41
CA VAL A 100 -6.66 -2.58 8.58
C VAL A 100 -6.67 -1.27 9.36
N PRO A 101 -5.98 -0.21 8.89
CA PRO A 101 -5.93 1.06 9.59
C PRO A 101 -7.19 1.90 9.33
N TRP A 102 -7.74 2.45 10.40
CA TRP A 102 -8.84 3.41 10.37
C TRP A 102 -8.46 4.67 11.14
N ALA A 103 -8.34 5.79 10.44
CA ALA A 103 -8.03 7.08 11.06
C ALA A 103 -9.29 7.68 11.70
N SER A 104 -9.14 8.19 12.92
CA SER A 104 -10.17 8.92 13.66
C SER A 104 -9.53 10.11 14.38
N GLY A 105 -9.63 11.29 13.77
CA GLY A 105 -8.92 12.48 14.23
C GLY A 105 -7.41 12.28 14.17
N ALA A 106 -6.74 12.43 15.31
CA ALA A 106 -5.30 12.19 15.44
C ALA A 106 -4.95 10.72 15.77
N SER A 107 -5.93 9.83 15.94
CA SER A 107 -5.69 8.44 16.30
C SER A 107 -5.90 7.49 15.12
N VAL A 108 -5.25 6.34 15.16
CA VAL A 108 -5.44 5.25 14.19
C VAL A 108 -5.80 3.97 14.95
N THR A 109 -6.95 3.40 14.63
CA THR A 109 -7.34 2.06 15.09
C THR A 109 -7.02 1.04 13.99
N TRP A 110 -6.20 0.06 14.31
CA TRP A 110 -5.90 -1.08 13.44
C TRP A 110 -6.88 -2.21 13.78
N GLN A 111 -7.89 -2.39 12.95
CA GLN A 111 -8.80 -3.52 13.09
C GLN A 111 -8.06 -4.79 12.68
N VAL A 112 -8.07 -5.80 13.55
CA VAL A 112 -7.39 -7.07 13.31
C VAL A 112 -8.43 -8.12 12.95
N GLU A 113 -8.24 -8.76 11.79
CA GLU A 113 -9.08 -9.86 11.33
C GLU A 113 -8.25 -11.12 11.11
N GLU A 114 -8.79 -12.27 11.52
CA GLU A 114 -8.18 -13.57 11.26
C GLU A 114 -8.19 -13.86 9.76
N MET A 115 -7.04 -14.27 9.23
CA MET A 115 -6.93 -14.69 7.84
C MET A 115 -7.29 -16.17 7.73
N PRO A 116 -8.31 -16.52 6.95
CA PRO A 116 -8.76 -17.92 6.84
C PRO A 116 -7.76 -18.80 6.07
N ALA A 117 -6.91 -18.19 5.23
CA ALA A 117 -5.86 -18.85 4.49
C ALA A 117 -4.71 -17.87 4.23
N PRO A 118 -3.46 -18.35 4.17
CA PRO A 118 -2.33 -17.50 3.82
C PRO A 118 -2.45 -17.01 2.38
N LEU A 119 -2.04 -15.77 2.13
CA LEU A 119 -1.92 -15.26 0.77
C LEU A 119 -0.79 -15.99 0.02
N PRO A 120 -0.88 -16.18 -1.30
CA PRO A 120 0.26 -16.69 -2.06
C PRO A 120 1.46 -15.72 -1.92
N PRO A 121 2.70 -16.24 -1.86
CA PRO A 121 3.91 -15.41 -1.89
C PRO A 121 3.97 -14.56 -3.17
N LEU A 122 4.58 -13.38 -3.08
CA LEU A 122 4.75 -12.49 -4.22
C LEU A 122 6.12 -12.71 -4.87
N ASP A 123 6.15 -12.96 -6.18
CA ASP A 123 7.41 -12.98 -6.93
C ASP A 123 7.86 -11.54 -7.21
N ALA A 124 8.81 -11.05 -6.41
CA ALA A 124 9.39 -9.72 -6.57
C ALA A 124 10.05 -9.47 -7.94
N SER A 125 10.53 -10.52 -8.61
CA SER A 125 11.09 -10.39 -9.97
C SER A 125 10.02 -10.28 -11.03
N GLN A 126 8.91 -11.02 -10.90
CA GLN A 126 7.75 -10.84 -11.75
C GLN A 126 7.13 -9.46 -11.51
N ALA A 127 6.93 -9.05 -10.26
CA ALA A 127 6.39 -7.74 -9.93
C ALA A 127 7.23 -6.58 -10.51
N ARG A 128 8.57 -6.72 -10.52
CA ARG A 128 9.47 -5.76 -11.19
C ARG A 128 9.21 -5.66 -12.69
N ARG A 129 9.00 -6.79 -13.37
CA ARG A 129 8.67 -6.81 -14.81
C ARG A 129 7.29 -6.20 -15.06
N ASP A 130 6.31 -6.57 -14.25
CA ASP A 130 4.93 -6.07 -14.37
C ASP A 130 4.85 -4.57 -14.17
N VAL A 131 5.51 -4.03 -13.13
CA VAL A 131 5.55 -2.58 -12.86
C VAL A 131 6.28 -1.83 -13.98
N HIS A 132 7.35 -2.40 -14.52
CA HIS A 132 8.06 -1.78 -15.64
C HIS A 132 7.16 -1.70 -16.88
N SER A 133 6.54 -2.81 -17.29
CA SER A 133 5.62 -2.85 -18.42
C SER A 133 4.40 -1.96 -18.20
N ALA A 134 3.85 -1.94 -16.98
CA ALA A 134 2.73 -1.07 -16.65
C ALA A 134 3.10 0.42 -16.66
N THR A 135 4.36 0.76 -16.36
CA THR A 135 4.84 2.15 -16.48
C THR A 135 4.92 2.58 -17.94
N GLU A 136 5.42 1.72 -18.84
CA GLU A 136 5.45 1.99 -20.28
C GLU A 136 4.02 2.17 -20.82
N ALA A 137 3.12 1.23 -20.49
CA ALA A 137 1.71 1.32 -20.87
C ALA A 137 1.01 2.56 -20.29
N ALA A 138 1.40 3.02 -19.09
CA ALA A 138 0.86 4.25 -18.52
C ALA A 138 1.28 5.48 -19.34
N ILE A 139 2.53 5.55 -19.80
CA ILE A 139 3.00 6.65 -20.65
C ILE A 139 2.17 6.69 -21.93
N ASP A 140 2.03 5.55 -22.61
CA ASP A 140 1.24 5.46 -23.85
C ASP A 140 -0.23 5.85 -23.61
N ALA A 141 -0.83 5.36 -22.52
CA ALA A 141 -2.20 5.68 -22.14
C ALA A 141 -2.39 7.18 -21.87
N LEU A 142 -1.47 7.82 -21.15
CA LEU A 142 -1.55 9.25 -20.83
C LEU A 142 -1.43 10.14 -22.07
N ILE A 143 -0.64 9.71 -23.06
CA ILE A 143 -0.53 10.36 -24.37
C ILE A 143 -1.82 10.17 -25.18
N GLU A 144 -2.34 8.94 -25.26
CA GLU A 144 -3.57 8.63 -26.00
C GLU A 144 -4.79 9.36 -25.44
N LEU A 145 -4.85 9.48 -24.12
CA LEU A 145 -5.90 10.21 -23.41
C LEU A 145 -5.75 11.74 -23.52
N ASP A 146 -4.65 12.23 -24.11
CA ASP A 146 -4.31 13.66 -24.24
C ASP A 146 -4.42 14.42 -22.91
N LEU A 147 -4.05 13.76 -21.81
CA LEU A 147 -4.36 14.22 -20.46
C LEU A 147 -3.74 15.59 -20.15
N ALA A 148 -2.55 15.86 -20.68
CA ALA A 148 -1.86 17.14 -20.47
C ALA A 148 -2.55 18.32 -21.17
N ARG A 149 -3.21 18.08 -22.32
CA ARG A 149 -4.02 19.11 -23.00
C ARG A 149 -5.34 19.33 -22.29
N GLU A 150 -5.96 18.25 -21.81
CA GLU A 150 -7.24 18.32 -21.10
C GLU A 150 -7.09 18.95 -19.71
N ARG A 151 -5.97 18.70 -19.02
CA ARG A 151 -5.71 19.15 -17.65
C ARG A 151 -4.28 19.69 -17.48
N PRO A 152 -4.00 20.94 -17.93
CA PRO A 152 -2.67 21.53 -17.84
C PRO A 152 -2.14 21.59 -16.39
N GLU A 153 -3.01 21.76 -15.40
CA GLU A 153 -2.66 21.82 -13.98
C GLU A 153 -2.11 20.48 -13.47
N LEU A 154 -2.51 19.35 -14.09
CA LEU A 154 -1.98 18.03 -13.77
C LEU A 154 -0.59 17.80 -14.38
N ALA A 155 -0.23 18.49 -15.46
CA ALA A 155 1.03 18.26 -16.15
C ALA A 155 2.24 18.53 -15.24
N ASP A 156 2.19 19.60 -14.45
CA ASP A 156 3.23 19.95 -13.47
C ASP A 156 3.30 18.88 -12.37
N THR A 157 2.15 18.48 -11.82
CA THR A 157 2.07 17.44 -10.77
C THR A 157 2.60 16.08 -11.26
N LEU A 158 2.29 15.70 -12.50
CA LEU A 158 2.80 14.48 -13.13
C LEU A 158 4.32 14.56 -13.36
N THR A 159 4.82 15.74 -13.74
CA THR A 159 6.26 15.98 -13.93
C THR A 159 7.02 15.85 -12.61
N ASP A 160 6.50 16.42 -11.53
CA ASP A 160 7.06 16.28 -10.19
C ASP A 160 7.09 14.81 -9.77
N LEU A 161 6.00 14.08 -10.02
CA LEU A 161 5.88 12.65 -9.72
C LEU A 161 6.94 11.78 -10.42
N ILE A 162 7.31 12.09 -11.66
CA ILE A 162 8.31 11.31 -12.43
C ILE A 162 9.64 11.19 -11.66
N THR A 163 10.02 12.24 -10.94
CA THR A 163 11.29 12.30 -10.19
C THR A 163 11.13 12.08 -8.69
N ALA A 164 9.89 12.08 -8.19
CA ALA A 164 9.59 11.95 -6.78
C ALA A 164 10.18 10.65 -6.19
N VAL A 165 10.75 10.74 -5.00
CA VAL A 165 11.32 9.62 -4.24
C VAL A 165 10.74 9.60 -2.83
N VAL A 166 10.71 8.43 -2.21
CA VAL A 166 10.29 8.29 -0.81
C VAL A 166 11.34 8.92 0.11
N ASP A 167 10.92 9.66 1.14
CA ASP A 167 11.83 10.17 2.17
C ASP A 167 12.63 8.99 2.78
N PRO A 168 13.97 8.96 2.64
CA PRO A 168 14.79 7.89 3.20
C PRO A 168 14.59 7.65 4.69
N ARG A 169 14.15 8.66 5.47
CA ARG A 169 13.90 8.55 6.91
C ARG A 169 12.71 7.64 7.25
N LEU A 170 11.78 7.45 6.30
CA LEU A 170 10.63 6.57 6.46
C LEU A 170 10.98 5.09 6.18
N LEU A 171 12.14 4.81 5.58
CA LEU A 171 12.55 3.47 5.18
C LEU A 171 13.53 2.86 6.19
N PRO A 172 13.48 1.54 6.43
CA PRO A 172 14.52 0.86 7.19
C PRO A 172 15.90 1.02 6.52
N PRO A 173 16.97 1.30 7.29
CA PRO A 173 18.29 1.57 6.73
C PRO A 173 18.91 0.37 6.00
N GLY A 174 18.46 -0.85 6.32
CA GLY A 174 18.89 -2.10 5.68
C GLY A 174 17.99 -2.60 4.55
N LEU A 175 17.01 -1.81 4.09
CA LEU A 175 16.12 -2.21 3.01
C LEU A 175 16.92 -2.45 1.72
N ASP A 176 16.79 -3.66 1.15
CA ASP A 176 17.46 -4.03 -0.09
C ASP A 176 17.21 -2.97 -1.20
N PRO A 177 18.26 -2.48 -1.90
CA PRO A 177 18.12 -1.43 -2.91
C PRO A 177 17.15 -1.79 -4.05
N ARG A 178 17.03 -3.07 -4.42
CA ARG A 178 16.10 -3.50 -5.48
C ARG A 178 14.67 -3.45 -4.99
N ARG A 179 14.41 -3.85 -3.74
CA ARG A 179 13.09 -3.69 -3.08
C ARG A 179 12.72 -2.22 -2.96
N ARG A 180 13.64 -1.36 -2.52
CA ARG A 180 13.43 0.09 -2.48
C ARG A 180 13.07 0.66 -3.85
N THR A 181 13.83 0.31 -4.89
CA THR A 181 13.57 0.76 -6.26
C THR A 181 12.20 0.29 -6.76
N LEU A 182 11.81 -0.96 -6.47
CA LEU A 182 10.48 -1.47 -6.81
C LEU A 182 9.39 -0.68 -6.07
N LEU A 183 9.57 -0.41 -4.77
CA LEU A 183 8.61 0.35 -3.96
C LEU A 183 8.38 1.75 -4.54
N GLU A 184 9.46 2.51 -4.77
CA GLU A 184 9.39 3.87 -5.31
C GLU A 184 8.71 3.91 -6.69
N ARG A 185 9.08 2.99 -7.60
CA ARG A 185 8.45 2.90 -8.93
C ARG A 185 6.96 2.55 -8.85
N SER A 186 6.62 1.62 -7.96
CA SER A 186 5.24 1.17 -7.77
C SER A 186 4.37 2.28 -7.18
N LEU A 187 4.86 3.00 -6.17
CA LEU A 187 4.14 4.13 -5.57
C LEU A 187 3.94 5.27 -6.56
N ARG A 188 4.97 5.58 -7.36
CA ARG A 188 4.87 6.59 -8.41
C ARG A 188 3.84 6.22 -9.47
N LEU A 189 3.90 5.00 -10.00
CA LEU A 189 2.91 4.52 -10.97
C LEU A 189 1.49 4.56 -10.37
N ARG A 190 1.35 4.15 -9.10
CA ARG A 190 0.08 4.23 -8.37
C ARG A 190 -0.43 5.67 -8.31
N ALA A 191 0.41 6.61 -7.89
CA ALA A 191 0.06 8.03 -7.78
C ALA A 191 -0.35 8.63 -9.14
N ILE A 192 0.41 8.34 -10.19
CA ILE A 192 0.10 8.77 -11.56
C ILE A 192 -1.26 8.24 -12.02
N CYS A 193 -1.50 6.94 -11.88
CA CYS A 193 -2.77 6.33 -12.30
C CYS A 193 -3.95 6.80 -11.44
N THR A 194 -3.76 6.98 -10.14
CA THR A 194 -4.79 7.54 -9.24
C THR A 194 -5.15 8.96 -9.66
N LEU A 195 -4.16 9.84 -9.84
CA LEU A 195 -4.36 11.22 -10.27
C LEU A 195 -5.07 11.30 -11.62
N ALA A 196 -4.69 10.45 -12.57
CA ALA A 196 -5.32 10.40 -13.88
C ALA A 196 -6.77 9.87 -13.82
N LEU A 197 -7.09 9.00 -12.85
CA LEU A 197 -8.45 8.48 -12.63
C LEU A 197 -9.36 9.45 -11.87
N GLU A 198 -8.83 10.47 -11.19
CA GLU A 198 -9.63 11.50 -10.53
C GLU A 198 -10.48 12.25 -11.54
N ASP A 199 -11.80 12.28 -11.31
CA ASP A 199 -12.77 12.98 -12.16
C ASP A 199 -12.65 14.50 -11.95
N ASP A 200 -12.81 15.27 -13.02
CA ASP A 200 -12.84 16.73 -12.98
C ASP A 200 -14.22 17.29 -12.68
N GLY A 201 -15.29 16.48 -12.79
CA GLY A 201 -16.67 16.98 -12.72
C GLY A 201 -17.04 17.98 -13.83
N ALA A 202 -16.09 18.41 -14.65
CA ALA A 202 -16.22 19.35 -15.74
C ALA A 202 -16.21 18.59 -17.08
N ALA A 203 -17.40 18.17 -17.51
CA ALA A 203 -17.70 17.74 -18.89
C ALA A 203 -17.08 16.42 -19.42
N ALA A 204 -16.55 15.53 -18.58
CA ALA A 204 -16.28 14.16 -19.01
C ALA A 204 -17.60 13.38 -19.15
N THR A 205 -17.86 12.78 -20.31
CA THR A 205 -18.98 11.84 -20.47
C THR A 205 -18.70 10.57 -19.68
N ALA A 206 -19.76 9.89 -19.21
CA ALA A 206 -19.62 8.59 -18.53
C ALA A 206 -18.80 7.58 -19.36
N GLN A 207 -18.92 7.64 -20.69
CA GLN A 207 -18.16 6.81 -21.62
C GLN A 207 -16.66 7.12 -21.62
N GLN A 208 -16.27 8.41 -21.54
CA GLN A 208 -14.85 8.79 -21.42
C GLN A 208 -14.26 8.34 -20.08
N ALA A 209 -15.01 8.52 -18.99
CA ALA A 209 -14.61 8.04 -17.67
C ALA A 209 -14.47 6.51 -17.63
N GLU A 210 -15.38 5.78 -18.27
CA GLU A 210 -15.32 4.33 -18.39
C GLU A 210 -14.11 3.86 -19.21
N ARG A 211 -13.85 4.47 -20.37
CA ARG A 211 -12.66 4.17 -21.20
C ARG A 211 -11.37 4.41 -20.42
N ARG A 212 -11.26 5.55 -19.74
CA ARG A 212 -10.12 5.88 -18.89
C ARG A 212 -9.94 4.86 -17.76
N GLY A 213 -11.04 4.50 -17.10
CA GLY A 213 -11.08 3.44 -16.09
C GLY A 213 -10.59 2.08 -16.60
N ALA A 214 -11.03 1.66 -17.78
CA ALA A 214 -10.65 0.39 -18.39
C ALA A 214 -9.15 0.31 -18.70
N ILE A 215 -8.53 1.42 -19.09
CA ILE A 215 -7.10 1.48 -19.42
C ILE A 215 -6.24 1.54 -18.14
N LEU A 216 -6.60 2.41 -17.18
CA LEU A 216 -5.72 2.71 -16.04
C LEU A 216 -5.86 1.74 -14.86
N ARG A 217 -7.03 1.13 -14.63
CA ARG A 217 -7.24 0.22 -13.48
C ARG A 217 -6.31 -1.01 -13.47
N PRO A 218 -6.03 -1.68 -14.62
CA PRO A 218 -5.05 -2.77 -14.65
C PRO A 218 -3.63 -2.31 -14.28
N LEU A 219 -3.24 -1.11 -14.70
CA LEU A 219 -1.93 -0.52 -14.37
C LEU A 219 -1.83 -0.21 -12.88
N LEU A 220 -2.90 0.33 -12.31
CA LEU A 220 -3.04 0.57 -10.87
C LEU A 220 -2.97 -0.74 -10.06
N ALA A 221 -3.55 -1.83 -10.56
CA ALA A 221 -3.45 -3.15 -9.93
C ALA A 221 -2.01 -3.68 -9.94
N ALA A 222 -1.28 -3.52 -11.04
CA ALA A 222 0.15 -3.88 -11.12
C ALA A 222 0.99 -3.06 -10.14
N ALA A 223 0.73 -1.75 -10.03
CA ALA A 223 1.38 -0.88 -9.07
C ALA A 223 1.14 -1.32 -7.62
N ARG A 224 -0.11 -1.63 -7.24
CA ARG A 224 -0.47 -2.09 -5.90
C ARG A 224 0.18 -3.43 -5.54
N ARG A 225 0.23 -4.38 -6.47
CA ARG A 225 0.98 -5.64 -6.31
C ARG A 225 2.49 -5.39 -6.19
N GLY A 226 3.03 -4.43 -6.93
CA GLY A 226 4.43 -4.02 -6.83
C GLY A 226 4.81 -3.49 -5.45
N VAL A 227 3.95 -2.69 -4.82
CA VAL A 227 4.11 -2.24 -3.43
C VAL A 227 4.10 -3.44 -2.46
N GLY A 228 3.15 -4.36 -2.60
CA GLY A 228 3.10 -5.57 -1.78
C GLY A 228 4.40 -6.40 -1.92
N ALA A 229 4.85 -6.64 -3.15
CA ALA A 229 6.06 -7.41 -3.40
C ALA A 229 7.34 -6.72 -2.89
N ALA A 230 7.37 -5.38 -2.87
CA ALA A 230 8.49 -4.62 -2.33
C ALA A 230 8.54 -4.62 -0.80
N THR A 231 7.38 -4.75 -0.15
CA THR A 231 7.24 -4.74 1.32
C THR A 231 7.22 -6.15 1.92
N GLU A 232 6.95 -7.18 1.12
CA GLU A 232 6.92 -8.56 1.58
C GLU A 232 8.25 -8.99 2.21
N TRP A 233 8.16 -9.48 3.44
CA TRP A 233 9.26 -9.99 4.23
C TRP A 233 8.92 -11.40 4.73
N TRP A 234 9.94 -12.25 4.79
CA TRP A 234 9.86 -13.63 5.28
C TRP A 234 10.98 -13.85 6.31
N ALA A 235 10.68 -14.59 7.37
CA ALA A 235 11.71 -15.09 8.27
C ALA A 235 12.62 -16.07 7.53
N HIS A 236 13.93 -15.95 7.76
CA HIS A 236 14.95 -16.86 7.23
C HIS A 236 15.32 -17.94 8.25
#